data_AF-A0A7L2SVN8-F1
#
_entry.id   AF-A0A7L2SVN8-F1
#
_cell.length_a   1.000
_cell.length_b   1.000
_cell.length_c   1.000
_cell.angle_alpha   90.00
_cell.angle_beta   90.00
_cell.angle_gamma   90.00
#
_symmetry.space_group_name_H-M   'P 1'
#
loop_
_entity.id
_entity.type
_entity.pdbx_description
1 polymer ?
#
loop_
_entity_poly.entity_id
_entity_poly.type
_entity_poly.pdbx_seq_one_letter_code
_entity_poly.pdbx_strand_id
1 'polypeptide(L)'
;VGTDLLQVAAHEFGHVLGLQHTAVSKSLMSPFYIFRYPLSLSEDDKQGIQYLYGKPSPDPDPTPVQPAELPQPDLETNEITNVEAVQPDACDTTFDAASTIRGELFFFKSRYVWRLRAGKLQDGYPALASRHWQGIPVSVDATFEDPLGNIWFFQDSQYWIYDGERRVSGPTPIVELGLPASPVQAALVWGAEKNKIYIFSGGNYWRFNPHRRQVDNIYPRAMADWRGVPQEIDAAFQDEFG
;
A
#
# COMPACT_ATOMS: atom_id res chain seq x y z
N VAL A 1 14.13 -2.13 -17.27
CA VAL A 1 14.34 -3.18 -16.25
C VAL A 1 15.34 -2.61 -15.26
N GLY A 2 14.94 -2.44 -14.01
CA GLY A 2 15.81 -1.91 -12.95
C GLY A 2 15.94 -2.95 -11.85
N THR A 3 17.12 -3.02 -11.23
CA THR A 3 17.37 -3.80 -10.01
C THR A 3 17.18 -2.89 -8.81
N ASP A 4 16.52 -3.40 -7.77
CA ASP A 4 16.37 -2.68 -6.51
C ASP A 4 17.66 -2.80 -5.69
N LEU A 5 18.34 -1.66 -5.48
CA LEU A 5 19.64 -1.65 -4.81
C LEU A 5 19.54 -2.18 -3.38
N LEU A 6 18.45 -1.88 -2.67
CA LEU A 6 18.26 -2.33 -1.29
C LEU A 6 18.16 -3.86 -1.22
N GLN A 7 17.39 -4.47 -2.12
CA GLN A 7 17.24 -5.91 -2.15
C GLN A 7 18.52 -6.63 -2.59
N VAL A 8 19.21 -6.11 -3.60
CA VAL A 8 20.50 -6.67 -4.03
C VAL A 8 21.51 -6.56 -2.89
N ALA A 9 21.62 -5.39 -2.25
CA ALA A 9 22.51 -5.19 -1.12
C ALA A 9 22.20 -6.15 0.04
N ALA A 10 20.93 -6.37 0.36
CA ALA A 10 20.54 -7.31 1.41
C ALA A 10 20.95 -8.77 1.09
N HIS A 11 20.81 -9.21 -0.17
CA HIS A 11 21.30 -10.52 -0.62
C HIS A 11 22.82 -10.64 -0.44
N GLU A 12 23.57 -9.62 -0.90
CA GLU A 12 25.03 -9.61 -0.78
C GLU A 12 25.49 -9.54 0.68
N PHE A 13 24.80 -8.80 1.54
CA PHE A 13 25.08 -8.81 2.98
C PHE A 13 24.85 -10.18 3.61
N GLY A 14 23.86 -10.94 3.12
CA GLY A 14 23.69 -12.34 3.52
C GLY A 14 24.96 -13.16 3.26
N HIS A 15 25.59 -13.00 2.08
CA HIS A 15 26.87 -13.66 1.76
C HIS A 15 28.02 -13.18 2.65
N VAL A 16 28.11 -11.88 2.92
CA VAL A 16 29.13 -11.32 3.82
C VAL A 16 28.97 -11.87 5.24
N LEU A 17 27.73 -12.13 5.66
CA LEU A 17 27.39 -12.76 6.94
C LEU A 17 27.46 -14.29 6.90
N GLY A 18 27.93 -14.90 5.82
CA GLY A 18 28.17 -16.34 5.73
C GLY A 18 26.99 -17.20 5.27
N LEU A 19 25.87 -16.60 4.87
CA LEU A 19 24.76 -17.33 4.23
C LEU A 19 25.13 -17.72 2.80
N GLN A 20 24.75 -18.93 2.40
CA GLN A 20 24.90 -19.42 1.03
C GLN A 20 23.58 -19.34 0.27
N HIS A 21 23.64 -19.55 -1.04
CA HIS A 21 22.43 -19.66 -1.85
C HIS A 21 21.55 -20.83 -1.38
N THR A 22 20.24 -20.61 -1.46
CA THR A 22 19.23 -21.62 -1.15
C THR A 22 18.37 -21.91 -2.38
N ALA A 23 17.85 -23.13 -2.45
CA ALA A 23 16.86 -23.53 -3.46
C ALA A 23 15.43 -23.16 -3.04
N VAL A 24 15.23 -22.65 -1.82
CA VAL A 24 13.92 -22.22 -1.33
C VAL A 24 13.42 -21.06 -2.17
N SER A 25 12.36 -21.34 -2.95
CA SER A 25 11.57 -20.33 -3.64
C SER A 25 11.18 -19.25 -2.65
N LYS A 26 11.38 -17.98 -3.04
CA LYS A 26 11.04 -16.78 -2.24
C LYS A 26 11.99 -16.43 -1.07
N SER A 27 13.12 -17.10 -0.92
CA SER A 27 14.18 -16.63 -0.01
C SER A 27 14.94 -15.42 -0.59
N LEU A 28 15.43 -14.53 0.27
CA LEU A 28 16.35 -13.47 -0.10
C LEU A 28 17.65 -14.06 -0.67
N MET A 29 18.15 -15.16 -0.11
CA MET A 29 19.35 -15.89 -0.54
C MET A 29 19.11 -16.80 -1.76
N SER A 30 17.97 -16.73 -2.44
CA SER A 30 17.79 -17.42 -3.73
C SER A 30 18.74 -16.83 -4.79
N PRO A 31 19.40 -17.66 -5.62
CA PRO A 31 20.32 -17.18 -6.66
C PRO A 31 19.63 -16.41 -7.79
N PHE A 32 18.31 -16.56 -7.92
CA PHE A 32 17.50 -15.84 -8.88
C PHE A 32 16.87 -14.61 -8.23
N TYR A 33 17.11 -13.44 -8.83
CA TYR A 33 16.50 -12.19 -8.38
C TYR A 33 14.99 -12.22 -8.53
N ILE A 34 14.28 -12.05 -7.41
CA ILE A 34 12.82 -11.95 -7.36
C ILE A 34 12.48 -10.68 -6.59
N PHE A 35 12.06 -9.61 -7.27
CA PHE A 35 11.79 -8.33 -6.61
C PHE A 35 10.79 -8.46 -5.45
N ARG A 36 11.11 -7.84 -4.30
CA ARG A 36 10.29 -7.78 -3.10
C ARG A 36 10.25 -6.36 -2.55
N TYR A 37 9.04 -5.83 -2.43
CA TYR A 37 8.80 -4.62 -1.67
C TYR A 37 7.58 -4.81 -0.77
N PRO A 38 7.61 -4.33 0.48
CA PRO A 38 8.82 -4.02 1.22
C PRO A 38 9.72 -5.25 1.35
N LEU A 39 11.02 -5.04 1.52
CA LEU A 39 11.99 -6.11 1.74
C LEU A 39 11.58 -6.92 2.98
N SER A 40 11.55 -8.26 2.85
CA SER A 40 11.19 -9.17 3.94
C SER A 40 12.04 -10.43 3.87
N LEU A 41 12.56 -10.88 5.01
CA LEU A 41 13.29 -12.14 5.14
C LEU A 41 12.33 -13.33 5.18
N SER A 42 12.64 -14.38 4.43
CA SER A 42 11.93 -15.67 4.54
C SER A 42 12.33 -16.39 5.83
N GLU A 43 11.55 -17.38 6.24
CA GLU A 43 11.91 -18.22 7.38
C GLU A 43 13.23 -18.96 7.17
N ASP A 44 13.58 -19.31 5.92
CA ASP A 44 14.87 -19.91 5.57
C ASP A 44 16.03 -18.93 5.85
N ASP A 45 15.87 -17.66 5.46
CA ASP A 45 16.88 -16.61 5.71
C ASP A 45 17.05 -16.36 7.22
N LYS A 46 15.93 -16.30 7.97
CA LYS A 46 15.95 -16.10 9.43
C LYS A 46 16.60 -17.27 10.15
N GLN A 47 16.27 -18.50 9.76
CA GLN A 47 16.86 -19.71 10.36
C GLN A 47 18.35 -19.81 10.04
N GLY A 48 18.73 -19.52 8.79
CA GLY A 48 20.13 -19.51 8.38
C GLY A 48 20.97 -18.53 9.19
N ILE A 49 20.50 -17.28 9.33
CA ILE A 49 21.28 -16.27 10.06
C ILE A 49 21.31 -16.55 11.57
N GLN A 50 20.21 -17.03 12.14
CA GLN A 50 20.15 -17.41 13.55
C GLN A 50 20.96 -18.67 13.85
N TYR A 51 21.16 -19.56 12.87
CA TYR A 51 22.07 -20.69 13.02
C TYR A 51 23.54 -20.23 13.19
N LEU A 52 23.93 -19.17 12.47
CA LEU A 52 25.28 -18.63 12.52
C LEU A 52 25.52 -17.74 13.76
N TYR A 53 24.53 -16.93 14.15
CA TYR A 53 24.73 -15.87 15.15
C TYR A 53 23.82 -15.96 16.38
N GLY A 54 22.90 -16.92 16.43
CA GLY A 54 21.91 -17.06 17.50
C GLY A 54 20.66 -16.19 17.30
N LYS A 55 19.69 -16.36 18.20
CA LYS A 55 18.45 -15.56 18.21
C LYS A 55 18.68 -14.22 18.91
N PRO A 56 18.04 -13.11 18.47
CA PRO A 56 18.10 -11.84 19.18
C PRO A 56 17.63 -12.00 20.63
N SER A 57 18.41 -11.52 21.61
CA SER A 57 18.05 -11.50 23.02
C SER A 57 17.40 -10.15 23.39
N PRO A 58 16.32 -10.10 24.20
CA PRO A 58 15.61 -8.85 24.48
C PRO A 58 16.22 -7.90 25.52
N ASP A 59 17.34 -8.21 26.19
CA ASP A 59 17.84 -7.36 27.30
C ASP A 59 19.30 -6.91 27.14
N PRO A 60 19.59 -5.61 27.38
CA PRO A 60 20.91 -5.11 27.72
C PRO A 60 21.04 -4.95 29.25
N ASP A 61 21.97 -5.65 29.88
CA ASP A 61 22.27 -5.42 31.31
C ASP A 61 23.10 -4.13 31.46
N PRO A 62 22.79 -3.24 32.43
CA PRO A 62 23.40 -1.92 32.57
C PRO A 62 24.58 -1.95 33.55
N THR A 63 25.55 -1.06 33.38
CA THR A 63 26.41 -0.64 34.52
C THR A 63 26.72 0.85 34.42
N PRO A 64 26.72 1.60 35.55
CA PRO A 64 26.46 3.03 35.56
C PRO A 64 27.71 3.87 35.83
N VAL A 65 27.89 4.97 35.08
CA VAL A 65 28.61 6.17 35.55
C VAL A 65 27.91 7.42 35.01
N GLN A 66 27.43 8.27 35.92
CA GLN A 66 26.81 9.59 35.70
C GLN A 66 27.89 10.70 35.82
N PRO A 67 27.63 12.00 35.54
CA PRO A 67 26.95 12.65 34.41
C PRO A 67 27.78 13.81 33.80
N ALA A 68 27.58 14.14 32.52
CA ALA A 68 27.73 15.51 32.03
C ALA A 68 26.78 15.76 30.85
N GLU A 69 25.93 16.76 31.03
CA GLU A 69 24.82 17.19 30.19
C GLU A 69 25.30 17.97 28.96
N LEU A 70 24.83 17.56 27.77
CA LEU A 70 24.74 18.40 26.58
C LEU A 70 23.44 18.02 25.84
N PRO A 71 22.55 18.97 25.53
CA PRO A 71 21.38 18.68 24.72
C PRO A 71 21.83 18.58 23.25
N GLN A 72 21.64 17.42 22.64
CA GLN A 72 21.85 17.22 21.22
C GLN A 72 20.69 16.43 20.59
N PRO A 73 20.40 16.74 19.31
CA PRO A 73 19.09 16.61 18.70
C PRO A 73 18.73 15.14 18.46
N ASP A 74 17.43 14.89 18.41
CA ASP A 74 16.75 13.76 17.80
C ASP A 74 17.61 12.99 16.79
N LEU A 75 18.42 12.08 17.33
CA LEU A 75 19.09 11.05 16.57
C LEU A 75 18.02 10.03 16.19
N GLU A 76 17.79 9.90 14.89
CA GLU A 76 17.19 8.71 14.29
C GLU A 76 18.04 7.49 14.70
N THR A 77 17.73 6.94 15.86
CA THR A 77 18.24 5.64 16.26
C THR A 77 17.52 4.60 15.42
N ASN A 78 18.28 3.90 14.58
CA ASN A 78 17.88 2.69 13.85
C ASN A 78 17.63 1.51 14.80
N GLU A 79 16.85 1.74 15.87
CA GLU A 79 16.28 0.67 16.66
C GLU A 79 15.12 0.09 15.87
N ILE A 80 15.39 -1.03 15.20
CA ILE A 80 14.34 -1.92 14.71
C ILE A 80 13.72 -2.54 15.96
N THR A 81 12.76 -1.85 16.57
CA THR A 81 11.79 -2.52 17.43
C THR A 81 11.16 -3.59 16.58
N ASN A 82 11.48 -4.85 16.89
CA ASN A 82 10.89 -6.04 16.31
C ASN A 82 9.43 -6.14 16.79
N VAL A 83 8.61 -5.15 16.42
CA VAL A 83 7.17 -5.30 16.40
C VAL A 83 6.93 -6.16 15.18
N GLU A 84 6.67 -7.45 15.37
CA GLU A 84 5.98 -8.21 14.34
C GLU A 84 4.79 -7.35 13.93
N ALA A 85 4.78 -6.84 12.70
CA ALA A 85 3.69 -6.02 12.22
C ALA A 85 2.44 -6.88 12.27
N VAL A 86 1.67 -6.75 13.36
CA VAL A 86 0.44 -7.49 13.60
C VAL A 86 -0.43 -7.20 12.39
N GLN A 87 -0.71 -8.24 11.61
CA GLN A 87 -1.57 -8.09 10.47
C GLN A 87 -2.95 -7.65 10.96
N PRO A 88 -3.56 -6.64 10.34
CA PRO A 88 -4.89 -6.21 10.73
C PRO A 88 -5.88 -7.36 10.59
N ASP A 89 -6.78 -7.50 11.57
CA ASP A 89 -7.88 -8.46 11.50
C ASP A 89 -8.97 -7.90 10.58
N ALA A 90 -9.44 -8.69 9.62
CA ALA A 90 -10.52 -8.31 8.71
C ALA A 90 -11.84 -7.98 9.44
N CYS A 91 -12.08 -8.62 10.59
CA CYS A 91 -13.30 -8.47 11.38
C CYS A 91 -13.22 -7.34 12.40
N ASP A 92 -12.02 -6.83 12.68
CA ASP A 92 -11.76 -5.78 13.69
C ASP A 92 -10.85 -4.69 13.12
N THR A 93 -11.21 -4.19 11.93
CA THR A 93 -10.52 -3.06 11.30
C THR A 93 -11.48 -2.17 10.53
N THR A 94 -11.08 -0.90 10.37
CA THR A 94 -11.60 -0.03 9.31
C THR A 94 -10.78 -0.20 8.03
N PHE A 95 -11.25 0.38 6.93
CA PHE A 95 -10.54 0.35 5.64
C PHE A 95 -10.30 1.78 5.16
N ASP A 96 -9.12 2.00 4.60
CA ASP A 96 -8.70 3.31 4.09
C ASP A 96 -9.17 3.51 2.64
N ALA A 97 -9.38 2.41 1.89
CA ALA A 97 -9.97 2.45 0.56
C ALA A 97 -10.60 1.09 0.21
N ALA A 98 -11.53 1.09 -0.74
CA ALA A 98 -12.06 -0.13 -1.35
C ALA A 98 -12.40 0.11 -2.82
N SER A 99 -12.23 -0.90 -3.66
CA SER A 99 -12.68 -0.86 -5.06
C SER A 99 -12.84 -2.25 -5.63
N THR A 100 -13.67 -2.35 -6.66
CA THR A 100 -13.64 -3.48 -7.59
C THR A 100 -12.46 -3.28 -8.56
N ILE A 101 -11.57 -4.27 -8.66
CA ILE A 101 -10.42 -4.30 -9.57
C ILE A 101 -10.41 -5.66 -10.27
N ARG A 102 -10.43 -5.66 -11.60
CA ARG A 102 -10.50 -6.87 -12.46
C ARG A 102 -11.66 -7.80 -12.07
N GLY A 103 -12.78 -7.23 -11.63
CA GLY A 103 -13.98 -7.96 -11.23
C GLY A 103 -13.94 -8.55 -9.82
N GLU A 104 -12.93 -8.21 -9.01
CA GLU A 104 -12.82 -8.68 -7.62
C GLU A 104 -12.76 -7.49 -6.67
N LEU A 105 -13.24 -7.68 -5.45
CA LEU A 105 -13.24 -6.63 -4.44
C LEU A 105 -11.90 -6.61 -3.71
N PHE A 106 -11.32 -5.42 -3.61
CA PHE A 106 -10.13 -5.16 -2.83
C PHE A 106 -10.45 -4.14 -1.74
N PHE A 107 -10.03 -4.45 -0.52
CA PHE A 107 -10.11 -3.56 0.64
C PHE A 107 -8.70 -3.27 1.12
N PHE A 108 -8.39 -2.00 1.40
CA PHE A 108 -7.05 -1.56 1.74
C PHE A 108 -7.01 -1.05 3.18
N LYS A 109 -5.95 -1.40 3.91
CA LYS A 109 -5.65 -0.83 5.23
C LYS A 109 -4.15 -0.72 5.40
N SER A 110 -3.65 0.51 5.53
CA SER A 110 -2.23 0.79 5.55
C SER A 110 -1.54 0.09 4.37
N ARG A 111 -0.49 -0.71 4.65
CA ARG A 111 0.25 -1.49 3.63
C ARG A 111 -0.43 -2.79 3.21
N TYR A 112 -1.56 -3.13 3.81
CA TYR A 112 -2.25 -4.41 3.59
C TYR A 112 -3.46 -4.23 2.68
N VAL A 113 -3.76 -5.31 1.97
CA VAL A 113 -4.94 -5.44 1.13
C VAL A 113 -5.61 -6.78 1.40
N TRP A 114 -6.93 -6.85 1.29
CA TRP A 114 -7.73 -8.07 1.23
C TRP A 114 -8.30 -8.20 -0.17
N ARG A 115 -8.45 -9.43 -0.64
CA ARG A 115 -9.05 -9.74 -1.94
C ARG A 115 -10.23 -10.68 -1.75
N LEU A 116 -11.38 -10.26 -2.26
CA LEU A 116 -12.61 -11.02 -2.22
C LEU A 116 -13.06 -11.35 -3.63
N ARG A 117 -13.36 -12.63 -3.88
CA ARG A 117 -13.92 -13.13 -5.13
C ARG A 117 -15.26 -13.78 -4.83
N ALA A 118 -16.32 -13.33 -5.50
CA ALA A 118 -17.69 -13.82 -5.28
C ALA A 118 -18.07 -13.83 -3.79
N GLY A 119 -17.76 -12.73 -3.08
CA GLY A 119 -18.04 -12.57 -1.64
C GLY A 119 -17.17 -13.39 -0.69
N LYS A 120 -16.16 -14.13 -1.18
CA LYS A 120 -15.27 -14.95 -0.33
C LYS A 120 -13.86 -14.37 -0.26
N LEU A 121 -13.37 -14.20 0.96
CA LEU A 121 -11.98 -13.84 1.23
C LEU A 121 -11.05 -14.93 0.67
N GLN A 122 -10.05 -14.51 -0.10
CA GLN A 122 -9.08 -15.42 -0.71
C GLN A 122 -7.97 -15.79 0.29
N ASP A 123 -7.42 -17.00 0.13
CA ASP A 123 -6.33 -17.49 0.98
C ASP A 123 -5.06 -16.63 0.83
N GLY A 124 -4.33 -16.47 1.94
CA GLY A 124 -3.10 -15.68 1.98
C GLY A 124 -3.31 -14.16 1.96
N TYR A 125 -4.50 -13.71 2.40
CA TYR A 125 -4.84 -12.32 2.69
C TYR A 125 -5.22 -12.16 4.18
N PRO A 126 -4.91 -11.02 4.83
CA PRO A 126 -4.34 -9.82 4.25
C PRO A 126 -2.93 -10.00 3.71
N ALA A 127 -2.62 -9.31 2.63
CA ALA A 127 -1.31 -9.34 1.99
C ALA A 127 -0.81 -7.93 1.76
N LEU A 128 0.49 -7.79 1.53
CA LEU A 128 1.06 -6.49 1.19
C LEU A 128 0.54 -6.03 -0.16
N ALA A 129 0.03 -4.79 -0.24
CA ALA A 129 -0.47 -4.21 -1.48
C ALA A 129 0.63 -4.16 -2.56
N SER A 130 1.87 -3.95 -2.14
CA SER A 130 3.06 -3.99 -2.98
C SER A 130 3.37 -5.34 -3.62
N ARG A 131 2.74 -6.44 -3.16
CA ARG A 131 2.77 -7.75 -3.85
C ARG A 131 2.03 -7.70 -5.18
N HIS A 132 1.02 -6.85 -5.30
CA HIS A 132 0.20 -6.67 -6.49
C HIS A 132 0.64 -5.46 -7.32
N TRP A 133 1.04 -4.37 -6.67
CA TRP A 133 1.39 -3.12 -7.34
C TRP A 133 2.78 -2.66 -6.93
N GLN A 134 3.77 -2.90 -7.80
CA GLN A 134 5.16 -2.56 -7.51
C GLN A 134 5.33 -1.04 -7.31
N GLY A 135 5.92 -0.65 -6.19
CA GLY A 135 6.17 0.77 -5.86
C GLY A 135 4.91 1.59 -5.59
N ILE A 136 3.80 0.92 -5.22
CA ILE A 136 2.60 1.57 -4.67
C ILE A 136 2.96 2.27 -3.35
N PRO A 137 2.33 3.40 -3.02
CA PRO A 137 2.47 4.01 -1.70
C PRO A 137 2.15 3.05 -0.56
N VAL A 138 2.67 3.37 0.63
CA VAL A 138 2.52 2.54 1.84
C VAL A 138 1.06 2.46 2.30
N SER A 139 0.26 3.49 2.06
CA SER A 139 -1.18 3.51 2.26
C SER A 139 -1.85 4.16 1.05
N VAL A 140 -3.16 3.94 0.91
CA VAL A 140 -3.97 4.56 -0.14
C VAL A 140 -5.26 5.09 0.49
N ASP A 141 -5.64 6.29 0.09
CA ASP A 141 -6.84 6.97 0.61
C ASP A 141 -8.05 6.72 -0.32
N ALA A 142 -7.79 6.42 -1.60
CA ALA A 142 -8.82 6.02 -2.54
C ALA A 142 -8.23 5.22 -3.69
N THR A 143 -9.07 4.40 -4.31
CA THR A 143 -8.70 3.67 -5.51
C THR A 143 -9.91 3.40 -6.40
N PHE A 144 -9.69 3.31 -7.70
CA PHE A 144 -10.69 2.85 -8.66
C PHE A 144 -10.05 2.26 -9.91
N GLU A 145 -10.79 1.42 -10.64
CA GLU A 145 -10.40 0.96 -11.99
C GLU A 145 -11.20 1.74 -13.05
N ASP A 146 -10.51 2.32 -14.04
CA ASP A 146 -11.14 3.00 -15.16
C ASP A 146 -11.63 2.03 -16.26
N PRO A 147 -12.47 2.47 -17.21
CA PRO A 147 -12.96 1.60 -18.28
C PRO A 147 -11.89 1.05 -19.23
N LEU A 148 -10.68 1.61 -19.23
CA LEU A 148 -9.54 1.10 -20.00
C LEU A 148 -8.76 0.04 -19.21
N GLY A 149 -9.14 -0.19 -17.96
CA GLY A 149 -8.51 -1.15 -17.07
C GLY A 149 -7.29 -0.61 -16.33
N ASN A 150 -7.08 0.71 -16.30
CA ASN A 150 -6.04 1.29 -15.45
C ASN A 150 -6.56 1.41 -14.02
N ILE A 151 -5.71 1.09 -13.07
CA ILE A 151 -5.98 1.18 -11.64
C ILE A 151 -5.36 2.47 -11.14
N TRP A 152 -6.19 3.32 -10.56
CA TRP A 152 -5.80 4.60 -10.00
C TRP A 152 -5.69 4.46 -8.49
N PHE A 153 -4.57 4.92 -7.93
CA PHE A 153 -4.37 5.02 -6.48
C PHE A 153 -4.15 6.47 -6.09
N PHE A 154 -4.74 6.89 -4.99
CA PHE A 154 -4.59 8.22 -4.41
C PHE A 154 -3.98 8.08 -3.02
N GLN A 155 -3.05 8.96 -2.70
CA GLN A 155 -2.49 9.13 -1.37
C GLN A 155 -2.14 10.59 -1.20
N ASP A 156 -2.62 11.20 -0.12
CA ASP A 156 -2.49 12.63 0.15
C ASP A 156 -2.93 13.46 -1.07
N SER A 157 -2.09 14.38 -1.55
CA SER A 157 -2.34 15.18 -2.74
C SER A 157 -1.68 14.61 -4.01
N GLN A 158 -1.45 13.30 -4.06
CA GLN A 158 -0.80 12.61 -5.17
C GLN A 158 -1.61 11.43 -5.69
N TYR A 159 -1.37 11.07 -6.94
CA TYR A 159 -1.94 9.87 -7.55
C TYR A 159 -0.93 9.07 -8.38
N TRP A 160 -1.27 7.80 -8.58
CA TRP A 160 -0.54 6.83 -9.39
C TRP A 160 -1.49 6.10 -10.32
N ILE A 161 -0.97 5.69 -11.49
CA ILE A 161 -1.72 4.90 -12.48
C ILE A 161 -0.99 3.59 -12.73
N TYR A 162 -1.69 2.48 -12.63
CA TYR A 162 -1.20 1.13 -12.87
C TYR A 162 -1.96 0.43 -13.99
N ASP A 163 -1.24 -0.38 -14.74
CA ASP A 163 -1.79 -1.33 -15.71
C ASP A 163 -1.40 -2.74 -15.24
N GLY A 164 -2.37 -3.41 -14.62
CA GLY A 164 -2.08 -4.63 -13.85
C GLY A 164 -1.12 -4.32 -12.70
N GLU A 165 0.03 -4.99 -12.69
CA GLU A 165 1.06 -4.82 -11.65
C GLU A 165 2.06 -3.70 -11.96
N ARG A 166 2.06 -3.19 -13.20
CA ARG A 166 3.04 -2.21 -13.68
C ARG A 166 2.57 -0.79 -13.45
N ARG A 167 3.40 0.02 -12.77
CA ARG A 167 3.18 1.47 -12.70
C ARG A 167 3.40 2.11 -14.06
N VAL A 168 2.38 2.80 -14.57
CA VAL A 168 2.39 3.57 -15.82
C VAL A 168 2.69 5.04 -15.57
N SER A 169 2.20 5.59 -14.45
CA SER A 169 2.39 7.00 -14.09
C SER A 169 2.38 7.20 -12.57
N GLY A 170 2.85 8.36 -12.12
CA GLY A 170 2.90 8.77 -10.72
C GLY A 170 4.26 8.57 -10.02
N PRO A 171 4.47 9.24 -8.87
CA PRO A 171 3.52 10.15 -8.22
C PRO A 171 3.32 11.44 -9.02
N THR A 172 2.06 11.86 -9.16
CA THR A 172 1.69 13.10 -9.85
C THR A 172 0.70 13.90 -8.99
N PRO A 173 0.78 15.24 -8.94
CA PRO A 173 -0.13 16.04 -8.12
C PRO A 173 -1.59 15.96 -8.59
N ILE A 174 -2.54 15.77 -7.66
CA ILE A 174 -3.98 15.70 -7.99
C ILE A 174 -4.54 17.01 -8.58
N VAL A 175 -3.85 18.13 -8.38
CA VAL A 175 -4.22 19.42 -8.98
C VAL A 175 -4.20 19.39 -10.51
N GLU A 176 -3.39 18.51 -11.13
CA GLU A 176 -3.40 18.30 -12.58
C GLU A 176 -4.71 17.70 -13.09
N LEU A 177 -5.43 16.99 -12.21
CA LEU A 177 -6.76 16.45 -12.49
C LEU A 177 -7.88 17.49 -12.35
N GLY A 178 -7.56 18.72 -11.92
CA GLY A 178 -8.53 19.77 -11.60
C GLY A 178 -9.19 19.62 -10.23
N LEU A 179 -8.58 18.83 -9.33
CA LEU A 179 -9.00 18.68 -7.94
C LEU A 179 -8.26 19.67 -7.02
N PRO A 180 -8.82 20.03 -5.86
CA PRO A 180 -8.08 20.76 -4.83
C PRO A 180 -6.90 19.94 -4.32
N ALA A 181 -5.87 20.60 -3.76
CA ALA A 181 -4.72 19.96 -3.12
C ALA A 181 -5.09 19.44 -1.72
N SER A 182 -6.07 18.53 -1.67
CA SER A 182 -6.54 17.86 -0.45
C SER A 182 -6.72 16.36 -0.70
N PRO A 183 -6.54 15.50 0.33
CA PRO A 183 -6.71 14.06 0.19
C PRO A 183 -8.06 13.66 -0.39
N VAL A 184 -8.04 12.67 -1.28
CA VAL A 184 -9.26 12.03 -1.79
C VAL A 184 -9.71 11.02 -0.75
N GLN A 185 -10.93 11.18 -0.24
CA GLN A 185 -11.50 10.32 0.80
C GLN A 185 -12.08 9.02 0.24
N ALA A 186 -12.61 9.05 -0.98
CA ALA A 186 -13.08 7.86 -1.67
C ALA A 186 -13.16 8.11 -3.17
N ALA A 187 -13.19 7.03 -3.95
CA ALA A 187 -13.51 7.08 -5.36
C ALA A 187 -14.49 5.96 -5.71
N LEU A 188 -15.47 6.24 -6.56
CA LEU A 188 -16.51 5.30 -6.93
C LEU A 188 -16.66 5.23 -8.44
N VAL A 189 -16.58 4.02 -8.97
CA VAL A 189 -17.06 3.72 -10.31
C VAL A 189 -18.51 3.25 -10.19
N TRP A 190 -19.43 4.02 -10.78
CA TRP A 190 -20.86 3.81 -10.69
C TRP A 190 -21.45 3.48 -12.07
N GLY A 191 -22.41 2.57 -12.08
CA GLY A 191 -23.41 2.39 -13.12
C GLY A 191 -23.38 0.99 -13.71
N ALA A 192 -24.45 0.61 -14.40
CA ALA A 192 -24.52 -0.69 -15.06
C ALA A 192 -23.34 -0.93 -16.03
N GLU A 193 -22.86 0.14 -16.67
CA GLU A 193 -21.72 0.10 -17.59
C GLU A 193 -20.38 0.47 -16.92
N LYS A 194 -20.37 0.74 -15.61
CA LYS A 194 -19.17 1.13 -14.83
C LYS A 194 -18.36 2.26 -15.50
N ASN A 195 -19.07 3.25 -16.06
CA ASN A 195 -18.47 4.32 -16.86
C ASN A 195 -18.55 5.72 -16.20
N LYS A 196 -19.18 5.84 -15.03
CA LYS A 196 -19.23 7.11 -14.28
C LYS A 196 -18.30 7.02 -13.10
N ILE A 197 -17.29 7.88 -13.08
CA ILE A 197 -16.29 7.91 -12.00
C ILE A 197 -16.57 9.14 -11.16
N TYR A 198 -16.70 8.94 -9.86
CA TYR A 198 -16.89 9.99 -8.88
C TYR A 198 -15.74 9.99 -7.88
N ILE A 199 -15.19 11.16 -7.61
CA ILE A 199 -14.10 11.37 -6.64
C ILE A 199 -14.67 12.20 -5.49
N PHE A 200 -14.45 11.77 -4.26
CA PHE A 200 -14.99 12.37 -3.04
C PHE A 200 -13.87 12.98 -2.19
N SER A 201 -14.06 14.20 -1.71
CA SER A 201 -13.11 14.89 -0.83
C SER A 201 -13.79 16.04 -0.09
N GLY A 202 -13.60 16.11 1.23
CA GLY A 202 -14.02 17.26 2.06
C GLY A 202 -15.51 17.59 1.96
N GLY A 203 -16.39 16.58 2.03
CA GLY A 203 -17.85 16.78 1.95
C GLY A 203 -18.36 17.10 0.55
N ASN A 204 -17.51 16.98 -0.47
CA ASN A 204 -17.79 17.30 -1.85
C ASN A 204 -17.44 16.14 -2.79
N TYR A 205 -17.98 16.20 -4.00
CA TYR A 205 -17.66 15.22 -5.04
C TYR A 205 -17.55 15.85 -6.44
N TRP A 206 -16.76 15.19 -7.28
CA TRP A 206 -16.52 15.56 -8.67
C TRP A 206 -16.79 14.38 -9.58
N ARG A 207 -17.29 14.65 -10.79
CA ARG A 207 -17.35 13.64 -11.86
C ARG A 207 -16.03 13.67 -12.63
N PHE A 208 -15.36 12.54 -12.72
CA PHE A 208 -14.06 12.40 -13.35
C PHE A 208 -14.17 11.81 -14.74
N ASN A 209 -13.37 12.35 -15.67
CA ASN A 209 -13.29 11.90 -17.05
C ASN A 209 -11.92 11.22 -17.30
N PRO A 210 -11.87 9.88 -17.41
CA PRO A 210 -10.61 9.16 -17.52
C PRO A 210 -9.90 9.38 -18.86
N HIS A 211 -10.64 9.68 -19.94
CA HIS A 211 -10.04 9.97 -21.24
C HIS A 211 -9.29 11.30 -21.26
N ARG A 212 -9.85 12.31 -20.59
CA ARG A 212 -9.22 13.64 -20.44
C ARG A 212 -8.27 13.72 -19.24
N ARG A 213 -8.33 12.73 -18.34
CA ARG A 213 -7.64 12.71 -17.04
C ARG A 213 -7.90 13.97 -16.22
N GLN A 214 -9.15 14.44 -16.23
CA GLN A 214 -9.59 15.65 -15.54
C GLN A 214 -11.01 15.49 -15.03
N VAL A 215 -11.37 16.26 -13.99
CA VAL A 215 -12.76 16.45 -13.61
C VAL A 215 -13.52 17.21 -14.68
N ASP A 216 -14.79 16.88 -14.88
CA ASP A 216 -15.62 17.54 -15.89
C ASP A 216 -15.93 19.01 -15.52
N ASN A 217 -15.94 19.33 -14.22
CA ASN A 217 -16.10 20.67 -13.69
C ASN A 217 -15.22 20.84 -12.45
N ILE A 218 -14.47 21.94 -12.37
CA ILE A 218 -13.61 22.25 -11.21
C ILE A 218 -14.42 22.59 -9.96
N TYR A 219 -15.67 23.06 -10.14
CA TYR A 219 -16.57 23.33 -9.02
C TYR A 219 -17.24 22.03 -8.56
N PRO A 220 -17.07 21.65 -7.28
CA PRO A 220 -17.66 20.44 -6.75
C PRO A 220 -19.19 20.48 -6.68
N ARG A 221 -19.77 19.30 -6.52
CA ARG A 221 -21.11 19.14 -5.96
C ARG A 221 -21.03 18.70 -4.50
N ALA A 222 -22.07 19.01 -3.73
CA ALA A 222 -22.11 18.67 -2.32
C ALA A 222 -22.51 17.20 -2.10
N MET A 223 -21.92 16.55 -1.09
CA MET A 223 -22.28 15.19 -0.70
C MET A 223 -23.76 15.00 -0.34
N ALA A 224 -24.47 16.08 0.00
CA ALA A 224 -25.91 16.06 0.27
C ALA A 224 -26.77 15.57 -0.92
N ASP A 225 -26.26 15.59 -2.16
CA ASP A 225 -26.92 15.00 -3.33
C ASP A 225 -27.06 13.46 -3.17
N TRP A 226 -26.18 12.83 -2.39
CA TRP A 226 -26.15 11.39 -2.10
C TRP A 226 -26.98 11.08 -0.84
N ARG A 227 -28.30 10.96 -1.02
CA ARG A 227 -29.24 10.77 0.09
C ARG A 227 -28.91 9.52 0.91
N GLY A 228 -28.80 9.69 2.22
CA GLY A 228 -28.50 8.62 3.16
C GLY A 228 -27.02 8.31 3.34
N VAL A 229 -26.13 9.00 2.61
CA VAL A 229 -24.68 8.88 2.75
C VAL A 229 -24.17 10.04 3.65
N PRO A 230 -23.29 9.77 4.63
CA PRO A 230 -22.67 10.82 5.43
C PRO A 230 -21.77 11.74 4.56
N GLN A 231 -21.44 12.92 5.09
CA GLN A 231 -20.57 13.86 4.37
C GLN A 231 -19.14 13.34 4.21
N GLU A 232 -18.67 12.55 5.17
CA GLU A 232 -17.36 11.93 5.16
C GLU A 232 -17.54 10.41 5.04
N ILE A 233 -16.79 9.82 4.12
CA ILE A 233 -16.77 8.39 3.83
C ILE A 233 -15.32 7.96 3.67
N ASP A 234 -14.99 6.76 4.12
CA ASP A 234 -13.61 6.24 4.01
C ASP A 234 -13.39 5.45 2.71
N ALA A 235 -14.46 4.90 2.12
CA ALA A 235 -14.37 4.09 0.92
C ALA A 235 -15.73 4.01 0.20
N ALA A 236 -15.69 3.77 -1.10
CA ALA A 236 -16.87 3.52 -1.91
C ALA A 236 -16.54 2.52 -3.01
N PHE A 237 -17.44 1.57 -3.28
CA PHE A 237 -17.28 0.63 -4.37
C PHE A 237 -18.66 0.23 -4.91
N GLN A 238 -18.66 -0.31 -6.12
CA GLN A 238 -19.79 -1.03 -6.69
C GLN A 238 -19.31 -2.40 -7.14
N ASP A 239 -19.95 -3.45 -6.66
CA ASP A 239 -19.56 -4.83 -6.97
C ASP A 239 -20.29 -5.35 -8.22
N GLU A 240 -20.44 -6.67 -8.36
CA GLU A 240 -21.17 -7.31 -9.45
C GLU A 240 -22.68 -7.47 -9.18
N PHE A 241 -23.09 -7.35 -7.92
CA PHE A 241 -24.47 -7.53 -7.46
C PHE A 241 -25.26 -6.22 -7.40
N GLY A 242 -24.59 -5.07 -7.43
CA GLY A 242 -25.20 -3.74 -7.53
C GLY A 242 -24.74 -2.82 -6.44
#